data_AF-A0A5J4Q635-F1
#
_entry.id   AF-A0A5J4Q635-F1
#
_cell.length_a   1.000
_cell.length_b   1.000
_cell.length_c   1.000
_cell.angle_alpha   90.00
_cell.angle_beta   90.00
_cell.angle_gamma   90.00
#
_symmetry.space_group_name_H-M   'P 1'
#
loop_
_entity.id
_entity.type
_entity.pdbx_description
1 polymer ?
#
loop_
_entity_poly.entity_id
_entity_poly.type
_entity_poly.pdbx_seq_one_letter_code
_entity_poly.pdbx_strand_id
1 'polypeptide(L)'
;MKKYKQKSISEVPCEVSGEMVKVENLINDVQVPNFADRLETNEDLKEFILNLLDSVLQHEVSYKGGYLNFWRDKECKSPKDEIEIHPYLCNTLDNYCKTKGVNLSREVKEANGNVDIEFSYTNRDNRILKVCVEVKKAHHSSVKTAITTQLPAYMKSAGTQSGIYLVVWFKNDSFKKPTQHNSLNELQEAIEKNNCDKSNISVKIINCCRDVSPSKI
;
A
#
# COMPACT_ATOMS: atom_id res chain seq x y z
N MET A 1 5.15 29.55 42.02
CA MET A 1 4.67 28.98 40.74
C MET A 1 3.75 27.80 41.05
N LYS A 2 2.46 27.86 40.70
CA LYS A 2 1.51 26.75 40.89
C LYS A 2 1.80 25.68 39.84
N LYS A 3 2.15 24.46 40.26
CA LYS A 3 2.27 23.29 39.37
C LYS A 3 0.86 22.94 38.86
N TYR A 4 0.59 23.15 37.59
CA TYR A 4 -0.58 22.57 36.93
C TYR A 4 -0.36 21.05 36.85
N LYS A 5 -1.14 20.28 37.61
CA LYS A 5 -1.27 18.84 37.38
C LYS A 5 -2.18 18.67 36.17
N GLN A 6 -1.61 18.24 35.05
CA GLN A 6 -2.38 17.77 33.90
C GLN A 6 -3.11 16.50 34.33
N LYS A 7 -4.44 16.54 34.37
CA LYS A 7 -5.26 15.33 34.58
C LYS A 7 -5.07 14.43 33.36
N SER A 8 -4.80 13.14 33.58
CA SER A 8 -4.87 12.13 32.54
C SER A 8 -6.30 12.11 32.00
N ILE A 9 -6.50 12.48 30.74
CA ILE A 9 -7.79 12.38 30.07
C ILE A 9 -7.95 10.91 29.66
N SER A 10 -8.32 10.06 30.61
CA SER A 10 -8.60 8.64 30.37
C SER A 10 -10.09 8.40 30.07
N GLU A 11 -10.96 9.35 30.40
CA GLU A 11 -12.41 9.21 30.34
C GLU A 11 -13.03 10.53 29.84
N VAL A 12 -13.86 10.44 28.81
CA VAL A 12 -14.64 11.56 28.25
C VAL A 12 -16.12 11.23 28.37
N PRO A 13 -16.96 12.19 28.81
CA PRO A 13 -18.39 11.96 28.93
C PRO A 13 -19.04 11.89 27.53
N CYS A 14 -19.86 10.87 27.28
CA CYS A 14 -20.71 10.78 26.10
C CYS A 14 -21.84 11.81 26.19
N GLU A 15 -21.88 12.77 25.27
CA GLU A 15 -22.87 13.87 25.28
C GLU A 15 -24.33 13.41 25.13
N VAL A 16 -24.55 12.16 24.71
CA VAL A 16 -25.88 11.60 24.43
C VAL A 16 -26.37 10.67 25.55
N SER A 17 -25.48 9.92 26.21
CA SER A 17 -25.87 8.93 27.24
C SER A 17 -25.42 9.29 28.65
N GLY A 18 -24.56 10.30 28.84
CA GLY A 18 -23.98 10.65 30.14
C GLY A 18 -23.01 9.60 30.70
N GLU A 19 -22.74 8.52 29.97
CA GLU A 19 -21.77 7.50 30.35
C GLU A 19 -20.34 8.00 30.12
N MET A 20 -19.46 7.65 31.05
CA MET A 20 -18.02 7.90 30.94
C MET A 20 -17.41 6.89 29.97
N VAL A 21 -16.97 7.34 28.80
CA VAL A 21 -16.33 6.49 27.80
C VAL A 21 -14.83 6.52 28.04
N LYS A 22 -14.24 5.34 28.30
CA LYS A 22 -12.77 5.19 28.34
C LYS A 22 -12.21 5.49 26.94
N VAL A 23 -11.23 6.37 26.85
CA VAL A 23 -10.58 6.77 25.59
C VAL A 23 -10.00 5.56 24.85
N GLU A 24 -9.59 4.51 25.58
CA GLU A 24 -9.14 3.24 24.99
C GLU A 24 -10.18 2.61 24.05
N ASN A 25 -11.47 2.83 24.28
CA ASN A 25 -12.54 2.28 23.45
C ASN A 25 -12.77 3.10 22.17
N LEU A 26 -12.42 4.38 22.14
CA LEU A 26 -12.55 5.24 20.95
C LEU A 26 -11.44 4.99 19.91
N ILE A 27 -10.31 4.41 20.33
CA ILE A 27 -9.19 4.07 19.45
C ILE A 27 -9.47 2.75 18.69
N ASN A 28 -10.42 1.94 19.14
CA ASN A 28 -10.69 0.61 18.57
C ASN A 28 -11.50 0.60 17.26
N ASP A 29 -12.10 1.74 16.87
CA ASP A 29 -12.94 1.83 15.66
C ASP A 29 -12.14 1.99 14.35
N VAL A 30 -10.85 2.30 14.47
CA VAL A 30 -9.90 2.01 13.40
C VAL A 30 -9.10 0.83 13.93
N GLN A 31 -9.39 -0.37 13.42
CA GLN A 31 -8.48 -1.50 13.52
C GLN A 31 -7.21 -1.11 12.77
N VAL A 32 -6.38 -0.25 13.34
CA VAL A 32 -5.02 -0.02 12.86
C VAL A 32 -4.35 -1.35 13.11
N PRO A 33 -3.93 -2.09 12.08
CA PRO A 33 -3.23 -3.34 12.28
C PRO A 33 -2.12 -3.12 13.31
N ASN A 34 -1.89 -4.11 14.16
CA ASN A 34 -0.77 -4.10 15.09
C ASN A 34 0.52 -4.22 14.28
N PHE A 35 0.94 -3.12 13.66
CA PHE A 35 2.17 -3.00 12.92
C PHE A 35 3.31 -3.00 13.92
N ALA A 36 4.38 -3.74 13.62
CA ALA A 36 5.58 -3.85 14.44
C ALA A 36 5.87 -2.56 15.22
N ASP A 37 6.10 -2.71 16.53
CA ASP A 37 6.33 -1.59 17.44
C ASP A 37 7.55 -0.74 17.04
N ARG A 38 8.46 -1.31 16.24
CA ARG A 38 9.72 -0.69 15.82
C ARG A 38 10.06 -1.07 14.38
N LEU A 39 10.63 -0.10 13.65
CA LEU A 39 11.17 -0.26 12.31
C LEU A 39 12.68 -0.04 12.40
N GLU A 40 13.46 -1.10 12.50
CA GLU A 40 14.92 -1.02 12.68
C GLU A 40 15.68 -1.38 11.39
N THR A 41 15.07 -2.20 10.53
CA THR A 41 15.65 -2.68 9.27
C THR A 41 14.79 -2.36 8.05
N ASN A 42 15.38 -2.39 6.85
CA ASN A 42 14.61 -2.24 5.61
C ASN A 42 13.55 -3.34 5.45
N GLU A 43 13.78 -4.53 6.03
CA GLU A 43 12.80 -5.61 6.04
C GLU A 43 11.59 -5.24 6.90
N ASP A 44 11.81 -4.71 8.11
CA ASP A 44 10.71 -4.25 8.97
C ASP A 44 9.85 -3.18 8.27
N LEU A 45 10.51 -2.24 7.58
CA LEU A 45 9.82 -1.21 6.79
C LEU A 45 9.06 -1.83 5.61
N LYS A 46 9.66 -2.79 4.90
CA LYS A 46 9.00 -3.49 3.78
C LYS A 46 7.78 -4.28 4.25
N GLU A 47 7.89 -5.02 5.36
CA GLU A 47 6.78 -5.74 5.98
C GLU A 47 5.67 -4.79 6.43
N PHE A 48 6.01 -3.65 7.04
CA PHE A 48 5.06 -2.60 7.37
C PHE A 48 4.27 -2.14 6.14
N ILE A 49 4.95 -1.85 5.02
CA ILE A 49 4.31 -1.41 3.78
C ILE A 49 3.46 -2.52 3.16
N LEU A 50 3.95 -3.76 3.14
CA LEU A 50 3.17 -4.92 2.65
C LEU A 50 1.88 -5.11 3.44
N ASN A 51 1.96 -4.97 4.77
CA ASN A 51 0.79 -5.04 5.64
C ASN A 51 -0.18 -3.88 5.36
N LEU A 52 0.30 -2.67 5.10
CA LEU A 52 -0.55 -1.55 4.70
C LEU A 52 -1.24 -1.79 3.35
N LEU A 53 -0.51 -2.31 2.36
CA LEU A 53 -1.08 -2.65 1.05
C LEU A 53 -2.16 -3.72 1.17
N ASP A 54 -1.97 -4.70 2.05
CA ASP A 54 -2.93 -5.79 2.27
C ASP A 54 -4.13 -5.35 3.11
N SER A 55 -3.90 -4.84 4.31
CA SER A 55 -4.98 -4.59 5.29
C SER A 55 -5.73 -3.29 5.07
N VAL A 56 -5.06 -2.25 4.55
CA VAL A 56 -5.67 -0.94 4.33
C VAL A 56 -6.10 -0.82 2.88
N LEU A 57 -5.15 -0.87 1.94
CA LEU A 57 -5.46 -0.56 0.55
C LEU A 57 -6.43 -1.59 -0.07
N GLN A 58 -6.17 -2.90 0.07
CA GLN A 58 -7.10 -3.90 -0.46
C GLN A 58 -8.49 -3.79 0.19
N HIS A 59 -8.57 -3.50 1.49
CA HIS A 59 -9.84 -3.30 2.18
C HIS A 59 -10.61 -2.08 1.66
N GLU A 60 -9.94 -0.93 1.48
CA GLU A 60 -10.54 0.28 0.90
C GLU A 60 -11.09 0.00 -0.50
N VAL A 61 -10.33 -0.73 -1.32
CA VAL A 61 -10.71 -1.11 -2.68
C VAL A 61 -11.92 -2.04 -2.70
N SER A 62 -11.91 -3.10 -1.89
CA SER A 62 -12.96 -4.13 -1.86
C SER A 62 -14.25 -3.64 -1.21
N TYR A 63 -14.18 -2.91 -0.09
CA TYR A 63 -15.34 -2.68 0.78
C TYR A 63 -15.80 -1.23 0.85
N LYS A 64 -14.94 -0.25 0.56
CA LYS A 64 -15.28 1.18 0.71
C LYS A 64 -15.41 1.91 -0.62
N GLY A 65 -15.59 1.17 -1.71
CA GLY A 65 -15.74 1.74 -3.05
C GLY A 65 -14.44 2.30 -3.63
N GLY A 66 -13.29 2.00 -3.00
CA GLY A 66 -11.98 2.47 -3.44
C GLY A 66 -11.63 2.04 -4.86
N TYR A 67 -12.19 0.93 -5.36
CA TYR A 67 -12.04 0.47 -6.74
C TYR A 67 -12.37 1.57 -7.77
N LEU A 68 -13.33 2.46 -7.49
CA LEU A 68 -13.70 3.56 -8.41
C LEU A 68 -12.52 4.49 -8.75
N ASN A 69 -11.51 4.55 -7.87
CA ASN A 69 -10.32 5.35 -8.12
C ASN A 69 -9.36 4.70 -9.13
N PHE A 70 -9.57 3.45 -9.51
CA PHE A 70 -8.77 2.71 -10.49
C PHE A 70 -9.42 2.63 -11.88
N TRP A 71 -10.68 3.05 -12.01
CA TRP A 71 -11.43 3.05 -13.27
C TRP A 71 -11.78 4.46 -13.71
N ARG A 72 -11.88 4.68 -15.04
CA ARG A 72 -12.34 5.95 -15.62
C ARG A 72 -13.87 6.01 -15.74
N ASP A 73 -14.54 4.87 -15.64
CA ASP A 73 -15.98 4.69 -15.73
C ASP A 73 -16.52 3.84 -14.57
N LYS A 74 -17.83 3.95 -14.30
CA LYS A 74 -18.49 3.23 -13.20
C LYS A 74 -18.77 1.77 -13.55
N GLU A 75 -18.77 1.44 -14.83
CA GLU A 75 -19.00 0.10 -15.39
C GLU A 75 -17.74 -0.79 -15.35
N CYS A 76 -16.62 -0.24 -14.86
CA CYS A 76 -15.33 -0.90 -14.77
C CYS A 76 -14.86 -1.50 -16.11
N LYS A 77 -14.94 -0.71 -17.19
CA LYS A 77 -14.52 -1.07 -18.56
C LYS A 77 -13.17 -0.49 -18.96
N SER A 78 -12.85 0.70 -18.47
CA SER A 78 -11.69 1.50 -18.82
C SER A 78 -10.82 1.72 -17.60
N PRO A 79 -9.76 0.91 -17.40
CA PRO A 79 -8.84 1.12 -16.29
C PRO A 79 -8.08 2.43 -16.49
N LYS A 80 -7.73 3.07 -15.39
CA LYS A 80 -6.76 4.17 -15.36
C LYS A 80 -5.35 3.64 -15.63
N ASP A 81 -4.49 4.51 -16.13
CA ASP A 81 -3.07 4.21 -16.31
C ASP A 81 -2.31 4.33 -14.99
N GLU A 82 -1.08 3.79 -14.93
CA GLU A 82 -0.28 3.72 -13.70
C GLU A 82 -0.16 5.08 -12.99
N ILE A 83 0.20 6.14 -13.74
CA ILE A 83 0.36 7.49 -13.19
C ILE A 83 -0.94 8.03 -12.56
N GLU A 84 -2.10 7.69 -13.14
CA GLU A 84 -3.41 8.17 -12.67
C GLU A 84 -3.85 7.51 -11.35
N ILE A 85 -3.36 6.30 -11.03
CA ILE A 85 -3.73 5.60 -9.79
C ILE A 85 -2.80 5.94 -8.62
N HIS A 86 -1.58 6.40 -8.89
CA HIS A 86 -0.60 6.76 -7.87
C HIS A 86 -1.14 7.75 -6.81
N PRO A 87 -1.89 8.83 -7.14
CA PRO A 87 -2.40 9.76 -6.12
C PRO A 87 -3.32 9.07 -5.10
N TYR A 88 -4.19 8.17 -5.55
CA TYR A 88 -5.08 7.44 -4.67
C TYR A 88 -4.31 6.46 -3.78
N LEU A 89 -3.36 5.71 -4.35
CA LEU A 89 -2.49 4.80 -3.60
C LEU A 89 -1.80 5.55 -2.46
N CYS A 90 -1.14 6.66 -2.78
CA CYS A 90 -0.36 7.41 -1.80
C CYS A 90 -1.25 8.07 -0.75
N ASN A 91 -2.35 8.73 -1.14
CA ASN A 91 -3.25 9.38 -0.19
C ASN A 91 -3.91 8.38 0.78
N THR A 92 -4.19 7.16 0.32
CA THR A 92 -4.75 6.09 1.16
C THR A 92 -3.77 5.65 2.24
N LEU A 93 -2.48 5.60 1.91
CA LEU A 93 -1.43 5.09 2.80
C LEU A 93 -0.78 6.18 3.67
N ASP A 94 -0.74 7.41 3.18
CA ASP A 94 0.04 8.53 3.75
C ASP A 94 -0.28 8.79 5.23
N ASN A 95 -1.55 8.77 5.62
CA ASN A 95 -1.94 8.96 7.01
C ASN A 95 -1.33 7.89 7.94
N TYR A 96 -1.35 6.63 7.50
CA TYR A 96 -0.78 5.51 8.26
C TYR A 96 0.75 5.54 8.29
N CYS A 97 1.38 6.00 7.21
CA CYS A 97 2.83 6.22 7.19
C CYS A 97 3.23 7.32 8.18
N LYS A 98 2.52 8.46 8.15
CA LYS A 98 2.79 9.61 9.03
C LYS A 98 2.63 9.28 10.51
N THR A 99 1.65 8.46 10.90
CA THR A 99 1.52 8.04 12.32
C THR A 99 2.71 7.23 12.82
N LYS A 100 3.46 6.58 11.92
CA LYS A 100 4.69 5.84 12.23
C LYS A 100 5.97 6.62 11.89
N GLY A 101 5.86 7.88 11.45
CA GLY A 101 7.02 8.68 11.04
C GLY A 101 7.68 8.21 9.74
N VAL A 102 6.99 7.39 8.95
CA VAL A 102 7.45 6.96 7.61
C VAL A 102 7.08 8.05 6.60
N ASN A 103 8.06 8.48 5.82
CA ASN A 103 7.85 9.41 4.71
C ASN A 103 7.50 8.62 3.44
N LEU A 104 6.47 9.06 2.74
CA LEU A 104 6.03 8.51 1.46
C LEU A 104 6.24 9.57 0.38
N SER A 105 7.05 9.24 -0.64
CA SER A 105 7.36 10.10 -1.78
C SER A 105 6.89 9.46 -3.08
N ARG A 106 6.31 10.26 -3.99
CA ARG A 106 5.91 9.84 -5.35
C ARG A 106 6.89 10.34 -6.40
N GLU A 107 7.09 9.56 -7.47
CA GLU A 107 7.79 9.98 -8.68
C GLU A 107 9.15 10.63 -8.38
N VAL A 108 9.91 10.01 -7.49
CA VAL A 108 11.21 10.52 -7.06
C VAL A 108 12.16 10.50 -8.26
N LYS A 109 12.62 11.67 -8.66
CA LYS A 109 13.53 11.84 -9.80
C LYS A 109 14.90 11.28 -9.45
N GLU A 110 15.31 10.24 -10.16
CA GLU A 110 16.65 9.65 -10.08
C GLU A 110 17.36 9.74 -11.43
N ALA A 111 18.68 9.55 -11.43
CA ALA A 111 19.49 9.65 -12.65
C ALA A 111 19.04 8.69 -13.78
N ASN A 112 18.38 7.57 -13.43
CA ASN A 112 17.99 6.50 -14.35
C ASN A 112 16.46 6.43 -14.58
N GLY A 113 15.70 7.45 -14.20
CA GLY A 113 14.24 7.49 -14.30
C GLY A 113 13.58 7.84 -12.97
N ASN A 114 12.25 7.77 -12.90
CA ASN A 114 11.50 8.09 -11.69
C ASN A 114 11.08 6.80 -11.00
N VAL A 115 11.35 6.68 -9.69
CA VAL A 115 10.75 5.63 -8.86
C VAL A 115 9.29 5.97 -8.65
N ASP A 116 8.37 5.04 -8.91
CA ASP A 116 6.93 5.29 -8.78
C ASP A 116 6.59 5.77 -7.36
N ILE A 117 7.01 5.02 -6.33
CA ILE A 117 6.85 5.36 -4.92
C ILE A 117 8.11 4.97 -4.13
N GLU A 118 8.61 5.86 -3.28
CA GLU A 118 9.66 5.57 -2.30
C GLU A 118 9.11 5.77 -0.88
N PHE A 119 9.34 4.80 0.00
CA PHE A 119 9.11 4.95 1.44
C PHE A 119 10.45 5.09 2.14
N SER A 120 10.56 6.02 3.09
CA SER A 120 11.75 6.19 3.90
C SER A 120 11.45 6.41 5.38
N TYR A 121 12.35 5.95 6.24
CA TYR A 121 12.22 6.08 7.70
C TYR A 121 13.60 6.23 8.32
N THR A 122 13.75 7.10 9.32
CA THR A 122 15.01 7.20 10.09
C THR A 122 14.86 6.43 11.39
N ASN A 123 15.64 5.36 11.53
CA ASN A 123 15.61 4.53 12.73
C ASN A 123 16.34 5.19 13.91
N ARG A 124 16.35 4.52 15.06
CA ARG A 124 16.93 5.06 16.31
C ARG A 124 18.45 5.22 16.26
N ASP A 125 19.10 4.45 15.40
CA ASP A 125 20.54 4.54 15.13
C ASP A 125 20.87 5.62 14.09
N ASN A 126 19.90 6.49 13.74
CA ASN A 126 20.00 7.52 12.70
C ASN A 126 20.32 6.96 11.30
N ARG A 127 19.95 5.70 11.04
CA ARG A 127 20.05 5.09 9.71
C ARG A 127 18.78 5.34 8.93
N ILE A 128 18.94 5.70 7.66
CA ILE A 128 17.82 5.85 6.73
C ILE A 128 17.50 4.48 6.15
N LEU A 129 16.30 4.00 6.43
CA LEU A 129 15.68 2.85 5.80
C LEU A 129 14.91 3.34 4.57
N LYS A 130 14.92 2.54 3.51
CA LYS A 130 14.26 2.86 2.24
C LYS A 130 13.67 1.63 1.59
N VAL A 131 12.47 1.75 1.05
CA VAL A 131 11.83 0.72 0.23
C VAL A 131 11.27 1.38 -1.03
N CYS A 132 11.67 0.86 -2.20
CA CYS A 132 11.13 1.29 -3.48
C CYS A 132 9.90 0.44 -3.83
N VAL A 133 8.86 1.05 -4.36
CA VAL A 133 7.70 0.35 -4.90
C VAL A 133 7.56 0.69 -6.37
N GLU A 134 7.51 -0.34 -7.20
CA GLU A 134 7.25 -0.24 -8.64
C GLU A 134 5.83 -0.72 -8.92
N VAL A 135 5.04 0.11 -9.59
CA VAL A 135 3.63 -0.18 -9.88
C VAL A 135 3.47 -0.60 -11.34
N LYS A 136 2.78 -1.72 -11.58
CA LYS A 136 2.43 -2.14 -12.94
C LYS A 136 1.00 -2.64 -13.06
N LYS A 137 0.35 -2.31 -14.17
CA LYS A 137 -0.91 -2.97 -14.53
C LYS A 137 -0.65 -4.44 -14.85
N ALA A 138 -1.54 -5.32 -14.40
CA ALA A 138 -1.48 -6.76 -14.68
C ALA A 138 -1.46 -7.10 -16.18
N HIS A 139 -1.96 -6.18 -17.03
CA HIS A 139 -1.99 -6.31 -18.48
C HIS A 139 -0.95 -5.43 -19.20
N HIS A 140 0.00 -4.83 -18.48
CA HIS A 140 1.11 -4.11 -19.07
C HIS A 140 2.08 -5.10 -19.76
N SER A 141 2.63 -4.71 -20.92
CA SER A 141 3.52 -5.60 -21.70
C SER A 141 4.79 -5.99 -20.95
N SER A 142 5.27 -5.11 -20.06
CA SER A 142 6.46 -5.34 -19.23
C SER A 142 6.16 -5.95 -17.85
N VAL A 143 4.93 -6.38 -17.55
CA VAL A 143 4.55 -6.84 -16.19
C VAL A 143 5.43 -8.00 -15.67
N LYS A 144 6.00 -8.82 -16.56
CA LYS A 144 6.90 -9.93 -16.19
C LYS A 144 8.38 -9.53 -16.13
N THR A 145 8.77 -8.45 -16.81
CA THR A 145 10.17 -8.05 -16.98
C THR A 145 10.56 -6.85 -16.12
N ALA A 146 9.62 -6.00 -15.72
CA ALA A 146 9.92 -4.81 -14.90
C ALA A 146 10.48 -5.17 -13.51
N ILE A 147 10.09 -6.33 -12.95
CA ILE A 147 10.62 -6.84 -11.68
C ILE A 147 12.13 -7.17 -11.73
N THR A 148 12.68 -7.50 -12.90
CA THR A 148 14.12 -7.78 -13.09
C THR A 148 14.88 -6.63 -13.74
N THR A 149 14.19 -5.58 -14.20
CA THR A 149 14.80 -4.49 -14.96
C THR A 149 14.60 -3.14 -14.26
N GLN A 150 13.36 -2.67 -14.15
CA GLN A 150 13.01 -1.36 -13.60
C GLN A 150 13.22 -1.30 -12.10
N LEU A 151 12.57 -2.19 -11.33
CA LEU A 151 12.64 -2.15 -9.88
C LEU A 151 14.08 -2.29 -9.33
N PRO A 152 14.94 -3.22 -9.80
CA PRO A 152 16.33 -3.28 -9.35
C PRO A 152 17.14 -2.03 -9.70
N ALA A 153 16.90 -1.41 -10.86
CA ALA A 153 17.56 -0.17 -11.24
C ALA A 153 17.18 0.98 -10.31
N TYR A 154 15.90 1.07 -9.93
CA TYR A 154 15.39 2.04 -8.98
C TYR A 154 15.91 1.82 -7.57
N MET A 155 15.95 0.57 -7.09
CA MET A 155 16.55 0.21 -5.80
C MET A 155 18.03 0.63 -5.75
N LYS A 156 18.79 0.38 -6.81
CA LYS A 156 20.20 0.79 -6.92
C LYS A 156 20.36 2.32 -6.89
N SER A 157 19.53 3.06 -7.63
CA SER A 157 19.56 4.53 -7.64
C SER A 157 19.19 5.12 -6.27
N ALA A 158 18.16 4.60 -5.63
CA ALA A 158 17.71 5.06 -4.31
C ALA A 158 18.66 4.66 -3.16
N GLY A 159 19.63 3.77 -3.42
CA GLY A 159 20.58 3.27 -2.42
C GLY A 159 19.97 2.25 -1.46
N THR A 160 18.99 1.46 -1.91
CA THR A 160 18.36 0.41 -1.11
C THR A 160 18.47 -0.97 -1.77
N GLN A 161 18.36 -2.00 -0.94
CA GLN A 161 18.21 -3.39 -1.37
C GLN A 161 16.78 -3.89 -1.18
N SER A 162 15.82 -3.07 -0.73
CA SER A 162 14.46 -3.54 -0.46
C SER A 162 13.46 -2.94 -1.44
N GLY A 163 12.65 -3.82 -2.04
CA GLY A 163 11.69 -3.45 -3.07
C GLY A 163 10.36 -4.17 -2.94
N ILE A 164 9.29 -3.53 -3.42
CA ILE A 164 7.98 -4.13 -3.58
C ILE A 164 7.56 -3.98 -5.03
N TYR A 165 7.22 -5.08 -5.69
CA TYR A 165 6.63 -5.07 -7.01
C TYR A 165 5.11 -5.16 -6.88
N LEU A 166 4.44 -4.02 -7.02
CA LEU A 166 2.99 -3.87 -6.83
C LEU A 166 2.27 -4.00 -8.17
N VAL A 167 1.49 -5.05 -8.34
CA VAL A 167 0.70 -5.28 -9.55
C VAL A 167 -0.78 -5.05 -9.29
N VAL A 168 -1.42 -4.24 -10.12
CA VAL A 168 -2.86 -3.94 -10.03
C VAL A 168 -3.65 -4.76 -11.05
N TRP A 169 -4.60 -5.54 -10.54
CA TRP A 169 -5.43 -6.45 -11.32
C TRP A 169 -6.80 -5.86 -11.64
N PHE A 170 -7.18 -5.92 -12.91
CA PHE A 170 -8.40 -5.30 -13.45
C PHE A 170 -9.38 -6.29 -14.07
N LYS A 171 -9.04 -7.59 -14.17
CA LYS A 171 -9.86 -8.54 -14.94
C LYS A 171 -11.19 -8.79 -14.25
N ASN A 172 -12.28 -8.49 -14.95
CA ASN A 172 -13.66 -8.69 -14.52
C ASN A 172 -14.56 -9.08 -15.72
N ASP A 173 -15.88 -8.98 -15.55
CA ASP A 173 -16.83 -9.31 -16.63
C ASP A 173 -16.85 -8.34 -17.80
N SER A 174 -16.58 -7.06 -17.53
CA SER A 174 -16.54 -5.96 -18.48
C SER A 174 -15.15 -5.76 -19.12
N PHE A 175 -14.08 -6.17 -18.45
CA PHE A 175 -12.69 -5.98 -18.86
C PHE A 175 -11.90 -7.28 -18.72
N LYS A 176 -11.53 -7.89 -19.85
CA LYS A 176 -10.98 -9.27 -19.89
C LYS A 176 -9.45 -9.38 -19.84
N LYS A 177 -8.73 -8.28 -19.62
CA LYS A 177 -7.25 -8.29 -19.53
C LYS A 177 -6.76 -8.39 -18.07
N PRO A 178 -5.63 -9.07 -17.81
CA PRO A 178 -4.78 -9.77 -18.79
C PRO A 178 -5.44 -11.04 -19.32
N THR A 179 -5.18 -11.33 -20.60
CA THR A 179 -5.72 -12.53 -21.26
C THR A 179 -4.85 -13.76 -21.00
N GLN A 180 -3.57 -13.58 -20.67
CA GLN A 180 -2.63 -14.69 -20.46
C GLN A 180 -2.76 -15.35 -19.09
N HIS A 181 -3.53 -14.76 -18.16
CA HIS A 181 -3.69 -15.24 -16.79
C HIS A 181 -5.17 -15.22 -16.43
N ASN A 182 -5.67 -16.32 -15.86
CA ASN A 182 -7.08 -16.47 -15.48
C ASN A 182 -7.34 -16.11 -14.02
N SER A 183 -6.31 -16.18 -13.17
CA SER A 183 -6.41 -15.87 -11.74
C SER A 183 -5.26 -15.00 -11.25
N LEU A 184 -5.44 -14.41 -10.06
CA LEU A 184 -4.39 -13.68 -9.33
C LEU A 184 -3.20 -14.60 -9.04
N ASN A 185 -3.45 -15.84 -8.63
CA ASN A 185 -2.41 -16.82 -8.30
C ASN A 185 -1.55 -17.17 -9.52
N GLU A 186 -2.18 -17.41 -10.68
CA GLU A 186 -1.44 -17.69 -11.93
C GLU A 186 -0.54 -16.51 -12.33
N LEU A 187 -0.99 -15.27 -12.15
CA LEU A 187 -0.17 -14.10 -12.40
C LEU A 187 0.97 -13.98 -11.39
N GLN A 188 0.70 -14.21 -10.10
CA GLN A 188 1.70 -14.18 -9.04
C GLN A 188 2.81 -15.19 -9.30
N GLU A 189 2.46 -16.46 -9.57
CA GLU A 189 3.43 -17.50 -9.91
C GLU A 189 4.27 -17.13 -11.14
N ALA A 190 3.64 -16.54 -12.16
CA ALA A 190 4.36 -16.13 -13.36
C ALA A 190 5.35 -14.98 -13.11
N ILE A 191 5.02 -14.03 -12.23
CA ILE A 191 5.93 -12.95 -11.82
C ILE A 191 7.04 -13.50 -10.93
N GLU A 192 6.69 -14.31 -9.93
CA GLU A 192 7.64 -14.91 -8.97
C GLU A 192 8.64 -15.86 -9.62
N LYS A 193 8.28 -16.47 -10.76
CA LYS A 193 9.23 -17.23 -11.58
C LYS A 193 10.35 -16.34 -12.17
N ASN A 194 10.06 -15.07 -12.42
CA ASN A 194 11.03 -14.09 -12.92
C ASN A 194 11.71 -13.33 -11.76
N ASN A 195 11.21 -13.43 -10.53
CA ASN A 195 11.83 -12.78 -9.37
C ASN A 195 13.12 -13.51 -8.96
N CYS A 196 14.26 -13.04 -9.46
CA CYS A 196 15.57 -13.60 -9.14
C CYS A 196 16.08 -13.18 -7.75
N ASP A 197 15.48 -12.18 -7.10
CA ASP A 197 15.92 -11.63 -5.82
C ASP A 197 14.80 -11.65 -4.76
N LYS A 198 14.31 -12.86 -4.47
CA LYS A 198 13.17 -13.10 -3.58
C LYS A 198 13.40 -12.68 -2.13
N SER A 199 14.67 -12.57 -1.71
CA SER A 199 15.04 -12.04 -0.39
C SER A 199 14.69 -10.56 -0.24
N ASN A 200 14.84 -9.81 -1.32
CA ASN A 200 14.84 -8.36 -1.30
C ASN A 200 13.58 -7.74 -1.93
N ILE A 201 13.04 -8.43 -2.94
CA ILE A 201 11.86 -8.00 -3.70
C ILE A 201 10.67 -8.87 -3.35
N SER A 202 9.64 -8.25 -2.78
CA SER A 202 8.35 -8.90 -2.51
C SER A 202 7.33 -8.52 -3.58
N VAL A 203 6.54 -9.49 -4.06
CA VAL A 203 5.45 -9.24 -5.02
C VAL A 203 4.14 -9.07 -4.26
N LYS A 204 3.38 -8.02 -4.58
CA LYS A 204 2.02 -7.82 -4.07
C LYS A 204 1.08 -7.57 -5.23
N ILE A 205 -0.04 -8.30 -5.27
CA ILE A 205 -1.11 -8.06 -6.25
C ILE A 205 -2.34 -7.51 -5.52
N ILE A 206 -2.89 -6.40 -6.03
CA ILE A 206 -4.13 -5.79 -5.53
C ILE A 206 -5.24 -6.01 -6.55
N ASN A 207 -6.34 -6.61 -6.10
CA ASN A 207 -7.53 -6.77 -6.92
C ASN A 207 -8.33 -5.46 -6.93
N CYS A 208 -8.35 -4.77 -8.07
CA CYS A 208 -9.04 -3.49 -8.26
C CYS A 208 -10.44 -3.66 -8.84
N CYS A 209 -10.98 -4.88 -8.83
CA CYS A 209 -12.33 -5.15 -9.31
C CYS A 209 -13.34 -5.00 -8.17
N ARG A 210 -14.57 -4.68 -8.55
CA ARG A 210 -15.70 -4.64 -7.63
C ARG A 210 -16.07 -6.08 -7.23
N ASP A 211 -16.15 -6.35 -5.94
CA ASP A 211 -16.74 -7.60 -5.45
C ASP A 211 -18.25 -7.65 -5.76
N VAL A 212 -18.76 -8.85 -6.02
CA VAL A 212 -20.20 -9.03 -6.29
C VAL A 212 -20.98 -8.52 -5.08
N SER A 213 -21.95 -7.63 -5.32
CA SER A 213 -22.74 -7.08 -4.23
C SER A 213 -23.49 -8.20 -3.51
N PRO A 214 -23.48 -8.25 -2.16
CA PRO A 214 -24.24 -9.24 -1.40
C PRO A 214 -25.73 -9.28 -1.75
N SER A 215 -26.29 -8.15 -2.20
CA SER A 215 -27.68 -8.05 -2.66
C SER A 215 -27.98 -8.78 -3.98
N LYS A 216 -26.96 -9.29 -4.67
CA LYS A 216 -27.05 -9.98 -5.97
C LYS A 216 -26.60 -11.44 -5.89
N ILE A 217 -26.29 -11.93 -4.69
CA ILE A 217 -25.99 -13.34 -4.36
C ILE A 217 -27.27 -13.94 -3.79
#